data_AF-A0A7S4JU17-F1
#
_entry.id   AF-A0A7S4JU17-F1
#
_cell.length_a   1.000
_cell.length_b   1.000
_cell.length_c   1.000
_cell.angle_alpha   90.00
_cell.angle_beta   90.00
_cell.angle_gamma   90.00
#
_symmetry.space_group_name_H-M   'P 1'
#
loop_
_entity.id
_entity.type
_entity.pdbx_description
1 polymer ?
#
loop_
_entity_poly.entity_id
_entity_poly.type
_entity_poly.pdbx_seq_one_letter_code
_entity_poly.pdbx_strand_id
1 'polypeptide(L)'
;HVKHLQFVFISHIHADHHLGLVHILSIRSFYSSLSPLLIIGPVSVQKWLGELPYIHNSYHFIPVHLFLHPTSPHLLQQEREGDDRQDRESLRREKERVFEGGISFLQAVRVPHCHDSFALVFSLSPSIGQGDRMKIVY
;
A
#
# COMPACT_ATOMS: atom_id res chain seq x y z
N HIS A 1 -11.29 1.66 -15.99
CA HIS A 1 -11.39 1.36 -14.55
C HIS A 1 -10.07 0.83 -13.98
N VAL A 2 -9.57 -0.36 -14.35
CA VAL A 2 -8.32 -0.93 -13.76
C VAL A 2 -7.02 -0.22 -14.19
N LYS A 3 -6.96 0.34 -15.40
CA LYS A 3 -5.77 1.05 -15.93
C LYS A 3 -5.41 2.32 -15.17
N HIS A 4 -6.41 2.97 -14.56
CA HIS A 4 -6.24 4.22 -13.83
C HIS A 4 -6.10 4.00 -12.31
N LEU A 5 -6.08 2.74 -11.85
CA LEU A 5 -5.77 2.44 -10.45
C LEU A 5 -4.32 2.86 -10.17
N GLN A 6 -4.17 3.74 -9.18
CA GLN A 6 -2.89 4.24 -8.71
C GLN A 6 -2.40 3.44 -7.50
N PHE A 7 -3.29 3.16 -6.55
CA PHE A 7 -2.99 2.34 -5.38
C PHE A 7 -4.18 1.47 -4.98
N VAL A 8 -3.89 0.39 -4.25
CA VAL A 8 -4.87 -0.47 -3.57
C VAL A 8 -4.47 -0.58 -2.11
N PHE A 9 -5.43 -0.43 -1.21
CA PHE A 9 -5.26 -0.74 0.20
C PHE A 9 -5.95 -2.05 0.55
N ILE A 10 -5.23 -2.94 1.23
CA ILE A 10 -5.77 -4.18 1.78
C ILE A 10 -5.77 -4.05 3.31
N SER A 11 -6.95 -4.16 3.92
CA SER A 11 -7.11 -3.92 5.35
C SER A 11 -6.58 -5.06 6.23
N HIS A 12 -6.71 -6.31 5.78
CA HIS A 12 -6.29 -7.52 6.49
C HIS A 12 -6.26 -8.76 5.55
N ILE A 13 -5.92 -9.93 6.10
CA ILE A 13 -5.60 -11.17 5.36
C ILE A 13 -6.79 -12.08 5.04
N HIS A 14 -8.03 -11.73 5.40
CA HIS A 14 -9.15 -12.60 5.03
C HIS A 14 -9.35 -12.63 3.51
N ALA A 15 -9.66 -13.82 2.99
CA ALA A 15 -9.64 -14.12 1.55
C ALA A 15 -10.52 -13.17 0.72
N ASP A 16 -11.69 -12.82 1.25
CA ASP A 16 -12.65 -11.89 0.66
C ASP A 16 -12.11 -10.46 0.50
N HIS A 17 -11.01 -10.12 1.19
CA HIS A 17 -10.38 -8.81 1.11
C HIS A 17 -9.20 -8.72 0.13
N HIS A 18 -8.58 -9.84 -0.26
CA HIS A 18 -7.36 -9.78 -1.08
C HIS A 18 -7.30 -10.74 -2.27
N LEU A 19 -8.14 -11.78 -2.37
CA LEU A 19 -8.05 -12.73 -3.50
C LEU A 19 -8.34 -12.07 -4.86
N GLY A 20 -9.22 -11.07 -4.90
CA GLY A 20 -9.51 -10.30 -6.12
C GLY A 20 -8.31 -9.53 -6.68
N LEU A 21 -7.30 -9.27 -5.84
CA LEU A 21 -6.09 -8.56 -6.24
C LEU A 21 -5.32 -9.28 -7.35
N VAL A 22 -5.29 -10.62 -7.35
CA VAL A 22 -4.62 -11.41 -8.40
C VAL A 22 -5.23 -11.11 -9.77
N HIS A 23 -6.56 -10.99 -9.83
CA HIS A 23 -7.26 -10.69 -11.07
C HIS A 23 -6.95 -9.27 -11.55
N ILE A 24 -6.92 -8.29 -10.64
CA ILE A 24 -6.54 -6.90 -10.97
C ILE A 24 -5.12 -6.85 -11.55
N LEU A 25 -4.17 -7.52 -10.88
CA LEU A 25 -2.76 -7.55 -11.30
C LEU A 25 -2.58 -8.27 -12.64
N SER A 26 -3.27 -9.39 -12.85
CA SER A 26 -3.28 -10.13 -14.11
C SER A 26 -3.86 -9.30 -15.27
N ILE A 27 -4.94 -8.55 -15.05
CA ILE A 27 -5.45 -7.63 -16.08
C ILE A 27 -4.42 -6.54 -16.40
N ARG A 28 -3.76 -6.00 -15.38
CA ARG A 28 -2.75 -4.94 -15.56
C ARG A 28 -1.52 -5.44 -16.30
N SER A 29 -1.10 -6.68 -16.11
CA SER A 29 0.09 -7.25 -16.77
C SER A 29 -0.02 -7.32 -18.29
N PHE A 30 -1.24 -7.28 -18.86
CA PHE A 30 -1.43 -7.17 -20.31
C PHE A 30 -1.05 -5.79 -20.88
N TYR A 31 -0.83 -4.78 -20.03
CA TYR A 31 -0.47 -3.44 -20.45
C TYR A 31 0.98 -3.12 -20.09
N SER A 32 1.89 -3.32 -21.05
CA SER A 32 3.33 -3.11 -20.87
C SER A 32 3.74 -1.67 -20.53
N SER A 33 2.88 -0.69 -20.80
CA SER A 33 3.13 0.73 -20.52
C SER A 33 2.68 1.20 -19.13
N LEU A 34 2.00 0.35 -18.35
CA LEU A 34 1.55 0.73 -17.01
C LEU A 34 2.68 0.55 -15.99
N SER A 35 2.80 1.52 -15.08
CA SER A 35 3.64 1.36 -13.90
C SER A 35 3.09 0.25 -12.98
N PRO A 36 3.96 -0.39 -12.18
CA PRO A 36 3.53 -1.32 -11.14
C PRO A 36 2.48 -0.68 -10.23
N LEU A 37 1.44 -1.44 -9.90
CA LEU A 37 0.38 -0.96 -8.98
C LEU A 37 0.93 -0.82 -7.57
N LEU A 38 0.68 0.31 -6.92
CA LEU A 38 1.05 0.45 -5.52
C LEU A 38 0.06 -0.32 -4.63
N ILE A 39 0.57 -1.14 -3.72
CA ILE A 39 -0.25 -1.93 -2.79
C ILE A 39 0.21 -1.62 -1.38
N ILE A 40 -0.73 -1.19 -0.53
CA ILE A 40 -0.51 -0.95 0.89
C ILE A 40 -1.28 -2.00 1.67
N GLY A 41 -0.64 -2.72 2.58
CA GLY A 41 -1.34 -3.72 3.38
C GLY A 41 -0.46 -4.44 4.39
N PRO A 42 -1.02 -5.44 5.11
CA PRO A 42 -0.28 -6.28 6.04
C PRO A 42 0.83 -7.08 5.39
N VAL A 43 1.91 -7.34 6.14
CA VAL A 43 3.06 -8.15 5.67
C VAL A 43 2.64 -9.57 5.29
N SER A 44 1.58 -10.13 5.90
CA SER A 44 1.03 -11.42 5.51
C SER A 44 0.52 -11.43 4.06
N VAL A 45 -0.09 -10.35 3.58
CA VAL A 45 -0.53 -10.20 2.19
C VAL A 45 0.69 -10.10 1.27
N GLN A 46 1.74 -9.39 1.68
CA GLN A 46 3.00 -9.32 0.93
C GLN A 46 3.63 -10.70 0.72
N LYS A 47 3.71 -11.49 1.81
CA LYS A 47 4.25 -12.86 1.77
C LYS A 47 3.44 -13.74 0.83
N TRP A 48 2.11 -13.70 0.94
CA TRP A 48 1.22 -14.43 0.05
C TRP A 48 1.38 -14.03 -1.42
N LEU A 49 1.46 -12.74 -1.74
CA LEU A 49 1.73 -12.28 -3.12
C LEU A 49 3.10 -12.77 -3.62
N GLY A 50 4.09 -12.86 -2.73
CA GLY A 50 5.42 -13.39 -3.00
C GLY A 50 5.45 -14.89 -3.33
N GLU A 51 4.38 -15.63 -3.07
CA GLU A 51 4.25 -17.03 -3.47
C GLU A 51 3.68 -17.18 -4.89
N LEU A 52 3.25 -16.08 -5.53
CA LEU A 52 2.60 -16.07 -6.84
C LEU A 52 3.60 -15.70 -7.96
N PRO A 53 4.10 -16.69 -8.74
CA PRO A 53 5.24 -16.47 -9.64
C PRO A 53 4.96 -15.54 -10.82
N TYR A 54 3.70 -15.31 -11.18
CA TYR A 54 3.32 -14.62 -12.42
C TYR A 54 3.07 -13.12 -12.25
N ILE A 55 3.14 -12.58 -11.03
CA ILE A 55 2.74 -11.20 -10.72
C ILE A 55 3.84 -10.33 -10.13
N HIS A 56 5.06 -10.86 -9.92
CA HIS A 56 6.14 -10.19 -9.17
C HIS A 56 6.51 -8.78 -9.66
N ASN A 57 6.39 -8.50 -10.96
CA ASN A 57 6.73 -7.19 -11.54
C ASN A 57 5.51 -6.29 -11.76
N SER A 58 4.31 -6.73 -11.37
CA SER A 58 3.05 -6.01 -11.63
C SER A 58 2.66 -5.05 -10.50
N TYR A 59 3.36 -5.11 -9.35
CA TYR A 59 3.07 -4.29 -8.18
C TYR A 59 4.32 -3.84 -7.42
N HIS A 60 4.15 -2.81 -6.61
CA HIS A 60 5.09 -2.42 -5.55
C HIS A 60 4.34 -2.45 -4.22
N PHE A 61 4.84 -3.23 -3.26
CA PHE A 61 4.17 -3.41 -1.98
C PHE A 61 4.83 -2.56 -0.90
N ILE A 62 4.03 -1.81 -0.15
CA ILE A 62 4.47 -1.04 1.02
C ILE A 62 3.75 -1.58 2.26
N PRO A 63 4.48 -2.10 3.25
CA PRO A 63 3.87 -2.55 4.50
C PRO A 63 3.10 -1.43 5.22
N VAL A 64 1.85 -1.70 5.59
CA VAL A 64 0.97 -0.73 6.23
C VAL A 64 1.49 -0.21 7.58
N HIS A 65 2.30 -1.01 8.29
CA HIS A 65 2.88 -0.61 9.57
C HIS A 65 3.77 0.62 9.45
N LEU A 66 4.33 0.89 8.27
CA LEU A 66 5.13 2.07 7.98
C LEU A 66 4.34 3.38 8.10
N PHE A 67 3.01 3.32 8.03
CA PHE A 67 2.10 4.45 8.19
C PHE A 67 1.45 4.52 9.57
N LEU A 68 1.82 3.62 10.51
CA LEU A 68 1.37 3.74 11.88
C LEU A 68 2.02 4.95 12.57
N HIS A 69 1.35 5.48 13.59
CA HIS A 69 1.94 6.52 14.41
C HIS A 69 3.22 5.99 15.10
N PRO A 70 4.32 6.77 15.21
CA PRO A 70 5.59 6.30 15.77
C PRO A 70 5.50 5.68 17.17
N THR A 71 4.53 6.12 17.98
CA THR A 71 4.29 5.55 19.32
C THR A 71 3.53 4.22 19.30
N SER A 72 3.26 3.66 18.13
CA SER A 72 2.57 2.37 18.00
C SER A 72 3.49 1.26 18.52
N PRO A 73 3.01 0.37 19.42
CA PRO A 73 3.84 -0.66 20.07
C PRO A 73 4.62 -1.55 19.09
N HIS A 74 4.09 -1.74 17.88
CA HIS A 74 4.71 -2.56 16.83
C HIS A 74 5.96 -1.89 16.22
N LEU A 75 5.94 -0.56 16.03
CA LEU A 75 7.12 0.16 15.56
C LEU A 75 8.20 0.19 16.65
N LEU A 76 7.81 0.31 17.92
CA LEU A 76 8.73 0.23 19.06
C LEU A 76 9.41 -1.13 19.25
N GLN A 77 8.88 -2.19 18.63
CA GLN A 77 9.52 -3.51 18.62
C GLN A 77 10.48 -3.63 17.42
N GLN A 78 10.07 -3.14 16.25
CA GLN A 78 10.86 -3.19 15.01
C GLN A 78 12.06 -2.21 15.03
N GLU A 79 11.91 -1.03 15.62
CA GLU A 79 13.01 -0.05 15.79
C GLU A 79 14.10 -0.54 16.75
N ARG A 80 13.81 -1.52 17.62
CA ARG A 80 14.84 -2.11 18.50
C ARG A 80 15.76 -3.09 17.77
N GLU A 81 15.40 -3.49 16.55
CA GLU A 81 16.11 -4.54 15.79
C GLU A 81 16.92 -3.99 14.61
N GLY A 82 16.86 -2.69 14.28
CA GLY A 82 17.66 -2.12 13.20
C GLY A 82 17.77 -0.59 13.26
N ASP A 83 18.94 -0.09 13.68
CA ASP A 83 19.33 1.32 13.53
C ASP A 83 20.32 1.43 12.37
N ASP A 84 19.81 1.38 11.14
CA ASP A 84 20.60 1.65 9.93
C ASP A 84 20.03 2.88 9.20
N ARG A 85 20.89 3.87 8.91
CA ARG A 85 20.51 5.09 8.17
C ARG A 85 19.93 4.74 6.79
N GLN A 86 20.39 3.66 6.18
CA GLN A 86 19.97 3.20 4.87
C GLN A 86 18.51 2.73 4.84
N ASP A 87 18.02 2.15 5.94
CA ASP A 87 16.63 1.72 6.09
C ASP A 87 15.68 2.93 6.15
N ARG A 88 16.11 4.00 6.83
CA ARG A 88 15.32 5.24 6.95
C ARG A 88 15.16 5.97 5.61
N GLU A 89 16.22 6.01 4.80
CA GLU A 89 16.11 6.58 3.45
C GLU A 89 15.23 5.74 2.53
N SER A 90 15.36 4.42 2.59
CA SER A 90 14.54 3.49 1.80
C SER A 90 13.06 3.63 2.16
N LEU A 91 12.76 3.70 3.46
CA LEU A 91 11.43 3.95 3.98
C LEU A 91 10.86 5.30 3.51
N ARG A 92 11.68 6.37 3.51
CA ARG A 92 11.27 7.68 3.02
C ARG A 92 10.86 7.61 1.54
N ARG A 93 11.66 6.93 0.72
CA ARG A 93 11.38 6.75 -0.71
C ARG A 93 10.09 5.96 -0.95
N GLU A 94 9.84 4.89 -0.18
CA GLU A 94 8.58 4.15 -0.28
C GLU A 94 7.38 5.04 0.05
N LYS A 95 7.47 5.81 1.14
CA LYS A 95 6.43 6.78 1.51
C LYS A 95 6.18 7.80 0.39
N GLU A 96 7.23 8.36 -0.21
CA GLU A 96 7.12 9.35 -1.29
C GLU A 96 6.30 8.87 -2.49
N ARG A 97 6.39 7.59 -2.86
CA ARG A 97 5.61 7.00 -3.97
C ARG A 97 4.09 7.11 -3.75
N VAL A 98 3.63 7.07 -2.50
CA VAL A 98 2.21 7.24 -2.18
C VAL A 98 1.76 8.68 -2.47
N PHE A 99 2.60 9.65 -2.12
CA PHE A 99 2.26 11.08 -2.24
C PHE A 99 2.33 11.59 -3.67
N GLU A 100 3.14 10.98 -4.53
CA GLU A 100 3.14 11.22 -5.99
C GLU A 100 1.75 10.96 -6.62
N GLY A 101 0.94 10.10 -6.00
CA GLY A 101 -0.42 9.75 -6.44
C GLY A 101 -1.51 10.77 -6.09
N GLY A 102 -1.18 11.97 -5.61
CA GLY A 102 -2.18 12.98 -5.23
C GLY A 102 -2.79 12.78 -3.85
N ILE A 103 -2.15 11.99 -3.00
CA ILE A 103 -2.40 11.91 -1.56
C ILE A 103 -1.52 12.97 -0.89
N SER A 104 -2.07 13.78 0.01
CA SER A 104 -1.34 14.79 0.79
C SER A 104 -1.06 14.36 2.23
N PHE A 105 -1.83 13.39 2.72
CA PHE A 105 -1.70 12.82 4.05
C PHE A 105 -2.12 11.36 4.02
N LEU A 106 -1.37 10.50 4.72
CA LEU A 106 -1.70 9.09 4.90
C LEU A 106 -1.25 8.60 6.28
N GLN A 107 -2.16 7.98 7.02
CA GLN A 107 -1.88 7.34 8.30
C GLN A 107 -2.69 6.05 8.45
N ALA A 108 -2.04 4.99 8.95
CA ALA A 108 -2.70 3.76 9.33
C ALA A 108 -3.13 3.78 10.80
N VAL A 109 -4.27 3.14 11.08
CA VAL A 109 -4.81 2.94 12.42
C VAL A 109 -5.15 1.46 12.59
N ARG A 110 -4.78 0.87 13.73
CA ARG A 110 -5.16 -0.52 14.03
C ARG A 110 -6.66 -0.61 14.32
N VAL A 111 -7.29 -1.67 13.85
CA VAL A 111 -8.71 -1.97 14.08
C VAL A 111 -8.84 -3.30 14.82
N PRO A 112 -9.72 -3.42 15.83
CA PRO A 112 -9.96 -4.68 16.54
C PRO A 112 -10.92 -5.58 15.75
N HIS A 113 -10.42 -6.23 14.68
CA HIS A 113 -11.19 -7.18 13.87
C HIS A 113 -10.53 -8.56 13.82
N CYS A 114 -9.30 -8.62 13.31
CA CYS A 114 -8.45 -9.80 13.34
C CYS A 114 -6.99 -9.39 13.62
N HIS A 115 -6.08 -10.35 13.70
CA HIS A 115 -4.65 -10.07 13.78
C HIS A 115 -4.22 -9.23 12.55
N ASP A 116 -3.45 -8.17 12.79
CA ASP A 116 -2.96 -7.25 11.76
C ASP A 116 -4.06 -6.71 10.82
N SER A 117 -5.13 -6.19 11.43
CA SER A 117 -6.15 -5.42 10.72
C SER A 117 -5.98 -3.91 10.91
N PHE A 118 -6.18 -3.18 9.81
CA PHE A 118 -5.92 -1.74 9.76
C PHE A 118 -7.01 -0.98 8.99
N ALA A 119 -7.18 0.29 9.36
CA ALA A 119 -7.84 1.32 8.57
C ALA A 119 -6.80 2.34 8.08
N LEU A 120 -7.11 3.04 7.00
CA LEU A 120 -6.35 4.19 6.53
C LEU A 120 -7.15 5.49 6.71
N VAL A 121 -6.49 6.48 7.27
CA VAL A 121 -6.91 7.88 7.23
C VAL A 121 -6.05 8.58 6.19
N PHE A 122 -6.67 9.27 5.24
CA PHE A 122 -5.93 9.97 4.20
C PHE A 122 -6.62 11.26 3.78
N SER A 123 -5.83 12.18 3.24
CA SER A 123 -6.31 13.40 2.59
C SER A 123 -5.80 13.43 1.16
N LEU A 124 -6.65 13.90 0.26
CA LEU A 124 -6.27 14.16 -1.12
C LEU A 124 -5.59 15.52 -1.22
N SER A 125 -4.63 15.65 -2.13
CA SER A 125 -4.07 16.95 -2.49
C SER A 125 -5.16 17.81 -3.13
N PRO A 126 -5.31 19.09 -2.74
CA PRO A 126 -6.21 20.00 -3.43
C PRO A 126 -5.81 20.06 -4.90
N SER A 127 -6.74 19.73 -5.80
CA SER A 127 -6.48 19.72 -7.24
C SER A 127 -6.00 21.11 -7.71
N ILE A 128 -4.78 21.21 -8.21
CA ILE A 128 -4.36 22.35 -9.04
C ILE A 128 -4.97 22.13 -10.42
N GLY A 129 -6.17 22.67 -10.65
CA GLY A 129 -6.79 22.75 -11.99
C GLY A 129 -7.47 21.49 -12.51
N GLN A 130 -8.37 21.68 -13.46
CA GLN A 130 -9.30 20.69 -14.05
C GLN A 130 -8.61 19.45 -14.63
N GLY A 131 -9.18 18.26 -14.38
CA GLY A 131 -8.86 17.05 -15.16
C GLY A 131 -9.22 15.76 -14.44
N ASP A 132 -8.35 15.32 -13.52
CA ASP A 132 -8.45 14.00 -12.89
C ASP A 132 -8.71 14.10 -11.39
N ARG A 133 -9.98 14.03 -11.00
CA ARG A 133 -10.35 13.80 -9.60
C ARG A 133 -10.02 12.35 -9.26
N MET A 134 -9.12 12.14 -8.30
CA MET A 134 -8.90 10.83 -7.67
C MET A 134 -10.24 10.30 -7.14
N LYS A 135 -10.63 9.10 -7.59
CA LYS A 135 -11.88 8.46 -7.19
C LYS A 135 -11.58 7.32 -6.24
N ILE A 136 -12.26 7.31 -5.11
CA ILE A 136 -12.24 6.18 -4.18
C ILE A 136 -13.28 5.18 -4.67
N VAL A 137 -12.87 3.93 -4.83
CA VAL A 137 -13.75 2.80 -5.13
C VAL A 137 -13.57 1.82 -3.98
N TYR A 138 -14.66 1.52 -3.27
CA TYR A 138 -14.71 0.58 -2.16
C TYR A 138 -15.48 -0.67 -2.55
#